data_AF-A0AAN9M7S2-F1
#
_entry.id   AF-A0AAN9M7S2-F1
#
_cell.length_a   1.000
_cell.length_b   1.000
_cell.length_c   1.000
_cell.angle_alpha   90.00
_cell.angle_beta   90.00
_cell.angle_gamma   90.00
#
_symmetry.space_group_name_H-M   'P 1'
#
loop_
_entity.id
_entity.type
_entity.pdbx_description
1 polymer ?
#
loop_
_entity_poly.entity_id
_entity_poly.type
_entity_poly.pdbx_seq_one_letter_code
_entity_poly.pdbx_strand_id
1 'polypeptide(L)'
;MMTKALIIVLNAQAGQLNYVAGSLVWVEDPELAWIDGEIQDSKKDEVTIIFKSGTRVVSKSANMYPKDPKFPPNGVEDMTRLAYLHEPGVLQNLKIRYSGNKIYTYTGNILIAVNPFQRLPHLTETSTMIKYKGAAFGEQSPHPFAIASSAYRYLVAALSFLCLGLWL
;
A
#
# COMPACT_ATOMS: atom_id res chain seq x y z
N MET A 1 11.11 -22.31 -2.78
CA MET A 1 9.94 -22.09 -3.64
C MET A 1 9.30 -20.76 -3.19
N MET A 2 9.93 -19.64 -3.59
CA MET A 2 9.56 -18.30 -3.14
C MET A 2 8.62 -17.69 -4.17
N THR A 3 7.35 -17.53 -3.79
CA THR A 3 6.32 -16.91 -4.62
C THR A 3 6.68 -15.44 -4.78
N LYS A 4 7.11 -15.06 -5.99
CA LYS A 4 7.29 -13.67 -6.39
C LYS A 4 5.92 -13.01 -6.37
N ALA A 5 5.70 -12.11 -5.40
CA ALA A 5 4.57 -11.19 -5.47
C ALA A 5 4.79 -10.29 -6.69
N LEU A 6 3.84 -10.33 -7.63
CA LEU A 6 3.82 -9.47 -8.81
C LEU A 6 3.46 -8.05 -8.34
N ILE A 7 4.47 -7.31 -7.88
CA ILE A 7 4.36 -5.86 -7.70
C ILE A 7 4.31 -5.28 -9.12
N ILE A 8 3.13 -4.84 -9.54
CA ILE A 8 2.97 -4.00 -10.73
C ILE A 8 3.82 -2.76 -10.45
N VAL A 9 4.95 -2.63 -11.13
CA VAL A 9 5.85 -1.47 -11.08
C VAL A 9 5.03 -0.27 -11.55
N LEU A 10 4.44 0.45 -10.60
CA LEU A 10 3.87 1.77 -10.84
C LEU A 10 5.07 2.68 -11.02
N ASN A 11 5.38 2.96 -12.28
CA ASN A 11 6.45 3.87 -12.68
C ASN A 11 6.06 5.29 -12.23
N ALA A 12 6.31 5.59 -10.96
CA ALA A 12 6.09 6.90 -10.37
C ALA A 12 7.25 7.80 -10.80
N GLN A 13 6.97 8.76 -11.69
CA GLN A 13 7.92 9.82 -11.99
C GLN A 13 8.23 10.57 -10.69
N ALA A 14 9.47 10.44 -10.22
CA ALA A 14 9.97 11.19 -9.08
C ALA A 14 10.00 12.68 -9.47
N GLY A 15 8.98 13.43 -9.05
CA GLY A 15 9.05 14.88 -9.03
C GLY A 15 10.28 15.29 -8.22
N GLN A 16 11.04 16.28 -8.69
CA GLN A 16 12.19 16.81 -7.96
C GLN A 16 11.75 17.31 -6.58
N LEU A 17 11.94 16.49 -5.57
CA LEU A 17 11.74 16.88 -4.18
C LEU A 17 13.03 17.53 -3.71
N ASN A 18 12.91 18.78 -3.26
CA ASN A 18 14.00 19.48 -2.60
C ASN A 18 14.24 18.80 -1.24
N TYR A 19 15.23 17.91 -1.19
CA TYR A 19 15.61 17.21 0.01
C TYR A 19 16.25 18.17 1.02
N VAL A 20 15.56 18.42 2.13
CA VAL A 20 16.05 19.27 3.24
C VAL A 20 16.56 18.37 4.36
N ALA A 21 17.64 18.79 5.04
CA ALA A 21 18.12 18.12 6.25
C ALA A 21 16.98 17.96 7.28
N GLY A 22 16.84 16.75 7.85
CA GLY A 22 15.73 16.36 8.71
C GLY A 22 14.54 15.70 8.00
N SER A 23 14.56 15.61 6.66
CA SER A 23 13.51 14.91 5.91
C SER A 23 13.66 13.39 6.04
N LEU A 24 12.53 12.69 6.21
CA LEU A 24 12.49 11.23 6.21
C LEU A 24 12.38 10.69 4.78
N VAL A 25 13.11 9.62 4.51
CA VAL A 25 13.23 9.02 3.18
C VAL A 25 13.29 7.49 3.25
N TRP A 26 12.87 6.87 2.17
CA TRP A 26 13.03 5.45 1.89
C TRP A 26 14.21 5.25 0.94
N VAL A 27 15.03 4.26 1.26
CA VAL A 27 16.19 3.84 0.47
C VAL A 27 16.03 2.36 0.16
N GLU A 28 16.41 1.95 -1.04
CA GLU A 28 16.37 0.56 -1.45
C GLU A 28 17.42 -0.25 -0.66
N ASP A 29 17.02 -1.43 -0.19
CA ASP A 29 17.88 -2.37 0.54
C ASP A 29 17.77 -3.77 -0.08
N PRO A 30 18.89 -4.47 -0.33
CA PRO A 30 18.87 -5.79 -0.96
C PRO A 30 18.12 -6.87 -0.17
N GLU A 31 18.04 -6.75 1.16
CA GLU A 31 17.42 -7.77 2.03
C GLU A 31 15.99 -7.39 2.43
N LEU A 32 15.78 -6.13 2.82
CA LEU A 32 14.50 -5.64 3.34
C LEU A 32 13.62 -4.96 2.29
N ALA A 33 14.09 -4.88 1.04
CA ALA A 33 13.56 -4.09 -0.08
C ALA A 33 13.62 -2.58 0.17
N TRP A 34 13.10 -2.10 1.30
CA TRP A 34 13.09 -0.67 1.65
C TRP A 34 13.40 -0.45 3.13
N ILE A 35 14.33 0.47 3.40
CA ILE A 35 14.70 0.91 4.74
C ILE A 35 14.43 2.41 4.92
N ASP A 36 13.99 2.80 6.12
CA ASP A 36 13.76 4.20 6.45
C ASP A 36 15.00 4.88 7.03
N GLY A 37 15.31 6.06 6.50
CA GLY A 37 16.40 6.90 6.96
C GLY A 37 16.01 8.37 7.04
N GLU A 38 16.88 9.15 7.68
CA GLU A 38 16.76 10.60 7.81
C GLU A 38 17.94 11.28 7.11
N ILE A 39 17.66 12.35 6.38
CA ILE A 39 18.68 13.11 5.66
C ILE A 39 19.45 14.00 6.65
N GLN A 40 20.76 13.83 6.70
CA GLN A 40 21.63 14.69 7.51
C GLN A 40 22.21 15.87 6.71
N ASP A 41 22.71 15.60 5.51
CA ASP A 41 23.35 16.60 4.65
C ASP A 41 23.12 16.27 3.17
N SER A 42 22.99 17.31 2.35
CA SER A 42 22.76 17.22 0.91
C SER A 42 23.85 17.99 0.17
N LYS A 43 24.79 17.27 -0.45
CA LYS A 43 25.88 17.88 -1.23
C LYS A 43 25.65 17.65 -2.72
N LYS A 44 25.11 18.66 -3.41
CA LYS A 44 24.85 18.74 -4.87
C LYS A 44 24.10 17.56 -5.49
N ASP A 45 24.65 16.35 -5.44
CA ASP A 45 24.09 15.11 -6.02
C ASP A 45 24.13 13.90 -5.06
N GLU A 46 24.88 14.02 -3.95
CA GLU A 46 25.01 12.99 -2.93
C GLU A 46 24.29 13.40 -1.63
N VAL A 47 23.48 12.50 -1.11
CA VAL A 47 22.72 12.70 0.13
C VAL A 47 23.25 11.74 1.19
N THR A 48 23.64 12.27 2.34
CA THR A 48 24.05 11.47 3.50
C THR A 48 22.83 11.16 4.35
N ILE A 49 22.55 9.87 4.51
CA ILE A 49 21.37 9.37 5.20
C ILE A 49 21.82 8.62 6.44
N ILE A 50 21.18 8.91 7.58
CA ILE A 50 21.34 8.17 8.82
C ILE A 50 20.17 7.21 8.95
N PHE A 51 20.46 5.92 9.09
CA PHE A 51 19.46 4.91 9.42
C PHE A 51 19.29 4.77 10.94
N LYS A 52 18.17 4.18 11.36
CA LYS A 52 17.92 3.85 12.78
C LYS A 52 18.98 2.92 13.39
N SER A 53 19.70 2.16 12.57
CA SER A 53 20.84 1.32 12.97
C SER A 53 22.11 2.12 13.31
N GLY A 54 22.12 3.43 13.08
CA GLY A 54 23.31 4.28 13.24
C GLY A 54 24.24 4.26 12.03
N THR A 55 23.98 3.41 11.03
CA THR A 55 24.75 3.34 9.80
C THR A 55 24.50 4.57 8.94
N ARG A 56 25.57 5.15 8.40
CA ARG A 56 25.53 6.26 7.44
C ARG A 56 25.75 5.73 6.04
N VAL A 57 24.85 6.05 5.11
CA VAL A 57 25.03 5.72 3.69
C VAL A 57 24.89 6.98 2.87
N VAL A 58 25.79 7.11 1.89
CA VAL A 58 25.72 8.13 0.85
C VAL A 58 24.97 7.51 -0.32
N SER A 59 23.79 8.03 -0.64
CA SER A 59 23.00 7.58 -1.80
C SER A 59 22.83 8.71 -2.81
N LYS A 60 22.63 8.33 -4.07
CA LYS A 60 22.24 9.27 -5.11
C LYS A 60 20.81 9.71 -4.87
N SER A 61 20.55 10.99 -5.07
CA SER A 61 19.22 11.61 -4.92
C SER A 61 18.11 10.93 -5.74
N ALA A 62 18.45 10.27 -6.85
CA ALA A 62 17.53 9.57 -7.74
C ALA A 62 17.00 8.23 -7.19
N ASN A 63 17.67 7.61 -6.22
CA ASN A 63 17.30 6.29 -5.69
C ASN A 63 16.61 6.39 -4.33
N MET A 64 15.91 7.51 -4.09
CA MET A 64 15.29 7.83 -2.82
C MET A 64 13.83 8.18 -3.02
N TYR A 65 12.98 7.73 -2.11
CA TYR A 65 11.57 8.10 -2.08
C TYR A 65 11.26 8.85 -0.78
N PRO A 66 10.36 9.84 -0.80
CA PRO A 66 9.96 10.55 0.42
C PRO A 66 9.22 9.62 1.38
N LYS A 67 9.41 9.79 2.68
CA LYS A 67 8.63 9.11 3.71
C LYS A 67 7.70 10.09 4.39
N ASP A 68 6.42 9.72 4.51
CA ASP A 68 5.45 10.51 5.26
C ASP A 68 5.74 10.41 6.77
N PRO A 69 6.07 11.52 7.46
CA PRO A 69 6.27 11.53 8.92
C PRO A 69 4.97 11.30 9.70
N LYS A 70 3.80 11.51 9.07
CA LYS A 70 2.47 11.39 9.68
C LYS A 70 1.73 10.14 9.23
N PHE A 71 2.46 9.11 8.77
CA PHE A 71 1.86 7.88 8.29
C PHE A 71 0.93 7.26 9.37
N PRO A 72 -0.32 6.89 9.04
CA PRO A 72 -1.26 6.36 10.02
C PRO A 72 -0.78 5.08 10.70
N PRO A 73 -0.86 4.95 12.04
CA PRO A 73 -0.32 3.81 12.77
C PRO A 73 -0.98 2.48 12.41
N ASN A 74 -2.25 2.51 11.97
CA ASN A 74 -3.02 1.33 11.57
C ASN A 74 -3.09 1.14 10.04
N GLY A 75 -2.33 1.93 9.28
CA GLY A 75 -2.44 2.02 7.83
C GLY A 75 -3.77 2.63 7.37
N VAL A 76 -3.95 2.68 6.05
CA VAL A 76 -5.15 3.19 5.37
C VAL A 76 -5.90 2.07 4.67
N GLU A 77 -7.23 2.16 4.67
CA GLU A 77 -8.09 1.20 3.98
C GLU A 77 -8.06 1.36 2.46
N ASP A 78 -7.88 2.59 1.99
CA ASP A 78 -7.67 2.92 0.58
C ASP A 78 -6.34 3.65 0.42
N MET A 79 -5.44 3.06 -0.37
CA MET A 79 -4.10 3.59 -0.60
C MET A 79 -4.08 4.87 -1.44
N THR A 80 -5.18 5.21 -2.13
CA THR A 80 -5.29 6.53 -2.79
C THR A 80 -5.22 7.69 -1.80
N ARG A 81 -5.42 7.42 -0.51
CA ARG A 81 -5.33 8.40 0.59
C ARG A 81 -3.92 8.58 1.14
N LEU A 82 -2.93 7.83 0.65
CA LEU A 82 -1.53 8.00 1.05
C LEU A 82 -1.00 9.33 0.51
N ALA A 83 -0.15 10.00 1.31
CA ALA A 83 0.54 11.22 0.86
C ALA A 83 1.44 10.94 -0.35
N TYR A 84 2.09 9.77 -0.37
CA TYR A 84 2.92 9.31 -1.46
C TYR A 84 2.54 7.88 -1.88
N LEU A 85 2.03 7.74 -3.10
CA LEU A 85 1.65 6.45 -3.68
C LEU A 85 2.78 5.89 -4.54
N HIS A 86 3.89 5.53 -3.90
CA HIS A 86 5.02 4.82 -4.50
C HIS A 86 5.23 3.46 -3.82
N GLU A 87 6.10 2.63 -4.39
CA GLU A 87 6.36 1.26 -3.93
C GLU A 87 6.63 1.13 -2.40
N PRO A 88 7.53 1.93 -1.78
CA PRO A 88 7.77 1.80 -0.34
C PRO A 88 6.54 2.13 0.53
N GLY A 89 5.72 3.11 0.12
CA GLY A 89 4.52 3.51 0.87
C GLY A 89 3.42 2.44 0.79
N VAL A 90 3.25 1.84 -0.39
CA VAL A 90 2.35 0.70 -0.60
C VAL A 90 2.79 -0.49 0.25
N LEU A 91 4.07 -0.85 0.20
CA LEU A 91 4.61 -1.96 0.99
C LEU A 91 4.44 -1.74 2.50
N GLN A 92 4.75 -0.54 2.98
CA GLN A 92 4.57 -0.16 4.39
C GLN A 92 3.11 -0.32 4.83
N ASN A 93 2.16 0.16 4.02
CA ASN A 93 0.73 0.05 4.33
C ASN A 93 0.27 -1.40 4.42
N LEU A 94 0.65 -2.23 3.43
CA LEU A 94 0.30 -3.65 3.40
C LEU A 94 0.91 -4.39 4.60
N LYS A 95 2.16 -4.09 4.96
CA LYS A 95 2.83 -4.70 6.13
C LYS A 95 2.09 -4.38 7.43
N ILE A 96 1.75 -3.12 7.67
CA ILE A 96 1.04 -2.69 8.89
C ILE A 96 -0.34 -3.36 8.98
N ARG A 97 -1.09 -3.36 7.87
CA ARG A 97 -2.42 -3.97 7.83
C ARG A 97 -2.38 -5.48 8.01
N TYR A 98 -1.40 -6.14 7.38
CA TYR A 98 -1.17 -7.57 7.52
C TYR A 98 -0.90 -7.97 8.97
N SER A 99 -0.04 -7.23 9.69
CA SER A 99 0.20 -7.44 11.13
C SER A 99 -1.07 -7.29 11.97
N GLY A 100 -2.05 -6.51 11.51
CA GLY A 100 -3.37 -6.38 12.12
C GLY A 100 -4.43 -7.38 11.62
N ASN A 101 -4.04 -8.45 10.92
CA ASN A 101 -4.94 -9.42 10.27
C ASN A 101 -5.92 -8.80 9.24
N LYS A 102 -5.61 -7.61 8.71
CA LYS A 102 -6.39 -6.94 7.66
C LYS A 102 -5.78 -7.24 6.29
N ILE A 103 -6.21 -8.33 5.68
CA ILE A 103 -5.61 -8.84 4.43
C ILE A 103 -6.11 -8.15 3.16
N TYR A 104 -7.20 -7.39 3.26
CA TYR A 104 -7.83 -6.70 2.14
C TYR A 104 -7.58 -5.20 2.24
N THR A 105 -7.19 -4.59 1.12
CA THR A 105 -6.90 -3.15 1.04
C THR A 105 -7.33 -2.61 -0.33
N TYR A 106 -8.01 -1.46 -0.36
CA TYR A 106 -8.36 -0.79 -1.60
C TYR A 106 -7.17 -0.02 -2.17
N THR A 107 -7.15 0.08 -3.49
CA THR A 107 -6.40 1.08 -4.23
C THR A 107 -7.31 1.63 -5.32
N GLY A 108 -8.14 2.60 -4.92
CA GLY A 108 -9.25 3.10 -5.73
C GLY A 108 -10.26 1.98 -6.03
N ASN A 109 -10.39 1.63 -7.31
CA ASN A 109 -11.35 0.60 -7.75
C ASN A 109 -10.81 -0.83 -7.66
N ILE A 110 -9.53 -1.00 -7.30
CA ILE A 110 -8.88 -2.32 -7.21
C ILE A 110 -8.86 -2.76 -5.74
N LEU A 111 -9.07 -4.06 -5.52
CA LEU A 111 -8.93 -4.70 -4.22
C LEU A 111 -7.65 -5.54 -4.20
N ILE A 112 -6.72 -5.20 -3.32
CA ILE A 112 -5.53 -6.01 -3.05
C ILE A 112 -5.84 -6.99 -1.93
N ALA A 113 -5.50 -8.26 -2.14
CA ALA A 113 -5.59 -9.32 -1.16
C ALA A 113 -4.21 -9.92 -0.87
N VAL A 114 -3.81 -9.96 0.40
CA VAL A 114 -2.56 -10.59 0.84
C VAL A 114 -2.88 -11.94 1.49
N ASN A 115 -2.21 -13.02 1.10
CA ASN A 115 -2.48 -14.33 1.68
C ASN A 115 -2.10 -14.36 3.17
N PRO A 116 -3.06 -14.62 4.11
CA PRO A 116 -2.77 -14.70 5.54
C PRO A 116 -1.94 -15.92 5.96
N PHE A 117 -1.85 -16.97 5.11
CA PHE A 117 -1.31 -18.29 5.46
C PHE A 117 -1.93 -18.93 6.72
N GLN A 118 -3.06 -18.39 7.18
CA GLN A 118 -3.84 -18.86 8.32
C GLN A 118 -5.33 -18.63 8.04
N ARG A 119 -6.20 -19.37 8.72
CA ARG A 119 -7.64 -19.17 8.61
C ARG A 119 -8.05 -17.94 9.42
N LEU A 120 -8.88 -17.08 8.82
CA LEU A 120 -9.47 -15.91 9.45
C LEU A 120 -11.01 -16.02 9.38
N PRO A 121 -11.66 -16.75 10.30
CA PRO A 121 -13.08 -17.09 10.19
C PRO A 121 -13.99 -15.87 10.09
N HIS A 122 -13.67 -14.81 10.83
CA HIS A 122 -14.41 -13.55 10.89
C HIS A 122 -14.58 -12.85 9.52
N LEU A 123 -13.72 -13.13 8.54
CA LEU A 123 -13.84 -12.58 7.18
C LEU A 123 -14.88 -13.29 6.32
N THR A 124 -15.14 -14.57 6.60
CA THR A 124 -16.00 -15.43 5.77
C THR A 124 -17.37 -15.71 6.36
N GLU A 125 -17.67 -15.15 7.54
CA GLU A 125 -18.95 -15.36 8.20
C GLU A 125 -20.13 -14.75 7.44
N THR A 126 -21.29 -15.39 7.57
CA THR A 126 -22.56 -14.89 7.02
C THR A 126 -22.94 -13.52 7.58
N SER A 127 -22.62 -13.26 8.86
CA SER A 127 -22.78 -11.96 9.53
C SER A 127 -22.05 -10.85 8.76
N THR A 128 -20.80 -11.12 8.39
CA THR A 128 -19.96 -10.22 7.58
C THR A 128 -20.60 -9.99 6.21
N MET A 129 -21.05 -11.03 5.52
CA MET A 129 -21.73 -10.88 4.22
C MET A 129 -22.97 -9.98 4.30
N ILE A 130 -23.82 -10.18 5.32
CA ILE A 130 -25.03 -9.38 5.52
C ILE A 130 -24.70 -7.89 5.69
N LYS A 131 -23.60 -7.57 6.38
CA LYS A 131 -23.14 -6.18 6.59
C LYS A 131 -22.81 -5.46 5.27
N TYR A 132 -22.32 -6.18 4.26
CA TYR A 132 -22.00 -5.60 2.94
C TYR A 132 -23.19 -5.55 2.00
N LYS A 133 -24.28 -6.26 2.30
CA LYS A 133 -25.48 -6.28 1.45
C LYS A 133 -26.12 -4.90 1.41
N GLY A 134 -26.10 -4.26 0.26
CA GLY A 134 -26.73 -2.96 0.04
C GLY A 134 -25.88 -1.75 0.42
N ALA A 135 -24.73 -1.93 1.08
CA ALA A 135 -23.82 -0.84 1.43
C ALA A 135 -23.14 -0.24 0.19
N ALA A 136 -22.95 1.08 0.14
CA ALA A 136 -22.29 1.74 -0.97
C ALA A 136 -20.80 1.34 -1.07
N PHE A 137 -20.20 1.46 -2.25
CA PHE A 137 -18.77 1.18 -2.41
C PHE A 137 -17.96 2.21 -1.61
N GLY A 138 -16.99 1.73 -0.83
CA GLY A 138 -16.16 2.57 0.06
C GLY A 138 -16.81 2.93 1.41
N GLU A 139 -18.08 2.58 1.64
CA GLU A 139 -18.75 2.80 2.94
C GLU A 139 -18.26 1.81 4.01
N GLN A 140 -18.01 0.57 3.58
CA GLN A 140 -17.53 -0.50 4.43
C GLN A 140 -16.05 -0.79 4.19
N SER A 141 -15.42 -1.43 5.17
CA SER A 141 -14.00 -1.81 5.10
C SER A 141 -13.70 -2.68 3.87
N PRO A 142 -12.45 -2.71 3.39
CA PRO A 142 -12.11 -3.45 2.17
C PRO A 142 -12.46 -4.93 2.27
N HIS A 143 -13.29 -5.41 1.35
CA HIS A 143 -13.71 -6.80 1.33
C HIS A 143 -14.19 -7.24 -0.08
N PRO A 144 -14.00 -8.52 -0.46
CA PRO A 144 -14.57 -9.06 -1.69
C PRO A 144 -16.10 -8.90 -1.79
N PHE A 145 -16.81 -8.97 -0.66
CA PHE A 145 -18.27 -8.78 -0.62
C PHE A 145 -18.70 -7.36 -1.05
N ALA A 146 -17.90 -6.34 -0.76
CA ALA A 146 -18.18 -4.99 -1.23
C ALA A 146 -18.06 -4.89 -2.76
N ILE A 147 -17.04 -5.53 -3.34
CA ILE A 147 -16.83 -5.59 -4.79
C ILE A 147 -17.98 -6.37 -5.46
N ALA A 148 -18.32 -7.54 -4.92
CA ALA A 148 -19.41 -8.38 -5.43
C ALA A 148 -20.77 -7.66 -5.34
N SER A 149 -21.07 -7.00 -4.22
CA SER A 149 -22.33 -6.26 -4.08
C SER A 149 -22.39 -5.05 -5.01
N SER A 150 -21.27 -4.35 -5.21
CA SER A 150 -21.20 -3.25 -6.17
C SER A 150 -21.43 -3.73 -7.60
N ALA A 151 -20.72 -4.80 -8.01
CA ALA A 151 -20.86 -5.42 -9.32
C ALA A 151 -22.29 -5.88 -9.60
N TYR A 152 -22.93 -6.52 -8.62
CA TYR A 152 -24.32 -6.96 -8.74
C TYR A 152 -25.28 -5.79 -8.96
N ARG A 153 -25.12 -4.69 -8.21
CA ARG A 153 -25.95 -3.49 -8.42
C ARG A 153 -25.75 -2.89 -9.79
N TYR A 154 -24.51 -2.82 -10.28
CA TYR A 154 -24.24 -2.34 -11.63
C TYR A 154 -24.91 -3.21 -12.69
N LEU A 155 -24.85 -4.54 -12.54
CA LEU A 155 -25.50 -5.48 -13.45
C LEU A 155 -27.03 -5.33 -13.48
N VAL A 156 -27.66 -5.04 -12.33
CA VAL A 156 -29.11 -4.85 -12.25
C VAL A 156 -29.55 -3.47 -12.74
N ALA A 157 -28.76 -2.42 -12.45
CA ALA A 157 -29.09 -1.04 -12.79
C ALA A 157 -28.74 -0.66 -14.23
N ALA A 158 -27.64 -1.17 -14.74
CA ALA A 158 -27.18 -0.98 -16.11
C ALA A 158 -27.18 -2.34 -16.79
N LEU A 159 -27.93 -2.48 -17.88
CA LEU A 159 -27.94 -3.65 -18.79
C LEU A 159 -26.59 -3.83 -19.52
N SER A 160 -25.48 -3.75 -18.78
CA SER A 160 -24.10 -3.79 -19.25
C SER A 160 -23.35 -4.89 -18.53
N PHE A 161 -22.51 -5.63 -19.27
CA PHE A 161 -21.68 -6.69 -18.73
C PHE A 161 -20.50 -6.10 -17.94
N LEU A 162 -20.35 -6.51 -16.68
CA LEU A 162 -19.18 -6.18 -15.85
C LEU A 162 -18.36 -7.46 -15.60
N CYS A 163 -17.08 -7.43 -15.92
CA CYS A 163 -16.15 -8.52 -15.61
C CYS A 163 -15.32 -8.19 -14.36
N LEU A 164 -15.22 -9.15 -13.44
CA LEU A 164 -14.29 -9.09 -12.31
C LEU A 164 -13.06 -9.95 -12.63
N GLY A 165 -11.90 -9.32 -12.78
CA GLY A 165 -10.64 -10.01 -13.00
C GLY A 165 -9.93 -10.30 -11.69
N LEU A 166 -9.52 -11.56 -11.47
CA LEU A 166 -8.62 -11.95 -10.38
C LEU A 166 -7.24 -12.26 -10.96
N TRP A 167 -6.22 -11.55 -10.50
CA TRP A 167 -4.82 -11.81 -10.82
C TRP A 167 -4.21 -12.53 -9.62
N LEU A 168 -3.83 -13.80 -9.79
CA LEU A 168 -3.21 -14.66 -8.78
C LEU A 168 -1.71 -14.80 -9.02
#